data_AF-A0AAD4C932-F1
#
_entry.id   AF-A0AAD4C932-F1
#
_cell.length_a   1.000
_cell.length_b   1.000
_cell.length_c   1.000
_cell.angle_alpha   90.00
_cell.angle_beta   90.00
_cell.angle_gamma   90.00
#
_symmetry.space_group_name_H-M   'P 1'
#
loop_
_entity.id
_entity.type
_entity.pdbx_description
1 polymer ?
#
loop_
_entity_poly.entity_id
_entity_poly.type
_entity_poly.pdbx_seq_one_letter_code
_entity_poly.pdbx_strand_id
1 'polypeptide(L)'
;KLQTFCKIVRDAGFDWAWSNTCCIDKLDHFVLQEALVAMFKWYQGSALMNVFLRGVRSSSQRGALVRSIWKTRAWTLQEYVASKIIHFYTEDWTPYLDLQLPNHKESPEVISEMEHATEVSAQQLKAL
;
A
#
# COMPACT_ATOMS: atom_id res chain seq x y z
N LYS A 1 1.89 -14.60 6.33
CA LYS A 1 1.48 -13.21 5.98
C LYS A 1 1.25 -12.37 7.23
N LEU A 2 0.19 -12.61 8.02
CA LEU A 2 -0.09 -11.79 9.22
C LEU A 2 1.04 -11.83 10.25
N GLN A 3 1.59 -13.01 10.58
CA GLN A 3 2.72 -13.13 11.51
C GLN A 3 3.95 -12.32 11.04
N THR A 4 4.29 -12.42 9.76
CA THR A 4 5.41 -11.67 9.15
C THR A 4 5.15 -10.16 9.17
N PHE A 5 3.93 -9.73 8.84
CA PHE A 5 3.52 -8.33 8.96
C PHE A 5 3.71 -7.81 10.39
N CYS A 6 3.20 -8.53 11.40
CA CYS A 6 3.37 -8.14 12.80
C CYS A 6 4.84 -8.15 13.26
N LYS A 7 5.69 -9.00 12.65
CA LYS A 7 7.13 -8.97 12.90
C LYS A 7 7.76 -7.70 12.31
N ILE A 8 7.53 -7.43 11.02
CA ILE A 8 8.05 -6.24 10.33
C ILE A 8 7.66 -4.95 11.05
N VAL A 9 6.39 -4.82 11.44
CA VAL A 9 5.88 -3.64 12.14
C VAL A 9 6.57 -3.46 13.49
N ARG A 10 6.80 -4.55 14.23
CA ARG A 10 7.50 -4.51 15.52
C ARG A 10 8.98 -4.21 15.37
N ASP A 11 9.64 -4.81 14.38
CA ASP A 11 11.06 -4.55 14.07
C ASP A 11 11.26 -3.08 13.63
N ALA A 12 10.22 -2.45 13.05
CA ALA A 12 10.18 -1.02 12.75
C ALA A 12 9.85 -0.13 13.97
N GLY A 13 9.66 -0.70 15.16
CA GLY A 13 9.46 0.03 16.41
C GLY A 13 8.01 0.38 16.77
N PHE A 14 7.02 -0.27 16.14
CA PHE A 14 5.61 -0.03 16.43
C PHE A 14 4.98 -1.16 17.24
N ASP A 15 4.30 -0.81 18.34
CA ASP A 15 3.62 -1.77 19.22
C ASP A 15 2.26 -2.24 18.67
N TRP A 16 1.64 -1.43 17.82
CA TRP A 16 0.30 -1.66 17.30
C TRP A 16 0.32 -1.70 15.77
N ALA A 17 -0.39 -2.67 15.23
CA ALA A 17 -0.58 -2.82 13.79
C ALA A 17 -2.05 -3.05 13.51
N TRP A 18 -2.54 -2.41 12.45
CA TRP A 18 -3.88 -2.66 11.93
C TRP A 18 -3.77 -3.26 10.53
N SER A 19 -4.58 -4.28 10.26
CA SER A 19 -4.61 -4.98 8.98
C SER A 19 -6.06 -5.11 8.54
N ASN A 20 -6.39 -4.51 7.41
CA ASN A 20 -7.73 -4.61 6.86
C ASN A 20 -7.95 -5.99 6.23
N THR A 21 -8.55 -6.90 6.99
CA THR A 21 -9.07 -8.19 6.51
C THR A 21 -10.58 -8.31 6.71
N CYS A 22 -11.23 -7.23 7.15
CA CYS A 22 -12.65 -7.23 7.51
C CYS A 22 -13.53 -7.15 6.26
N CYS A 23 -14.62 -7.91 6.25
CA CYS A 23 -15.64 -7.81 5.21
C CYS A 23 -16.50 -6.57 5.46
N ILE A 24 -16.30 -5.52 4.64
CA ILE A 24 -17.25 -4.41 4.54
C ILE A 24 -18.47 -4.92 3.78
N ASP A 25 -19.67 -4.75 4.34
CA ASP A 25 -20.88 -4.99 3.56
C ASP A 25 -20.98 -3.94 2.46
N LYS A 26 -20.84 -4.40 1.21
CA LYS A 26 -20.87 -3.53 0.03
C LYS A 26 -22.29 -3.29 -0.49
N LEU A 27 -23.28 -4.00 0.05
CA LEU A 27 -24.69 -3.87 -0.35
C LEU A 27 -25.39 -2.76 0.43
N ASP A 28 -24.92 -2.47 1.64
CA ASP A 28 -25.36 -1.32 2.42
C ASP A 28 -24.53 -0.08 2.07
N HIS A 29 -25.14 0.86 1.35
CA HIS A 29 -24.47 2.09 0.92
C HIS A 29 -24.03 2.97 2.11
N PHE A 30 -24.78 2.99 3.21
CA PHE A 30 -24.43 3.80 4.38
C PHE A 30 -23.20 3.22 5.08
N VAL A 31 -23.20 1.91 5.36
CA VAL A 31 -22.05 1.21 5.95
C VAL A 31 -20.82 1.33 5.06
N LEU A 32 -21.00 1.21 3.74
CA LEU A 32 -19.91 1.35 2.78
C LEU A 32 -19.28 2.75 2.81
N GLN A 33 -20.08 3.82 2.83
CA GLN A 33 -19.59 5.21 2.89
C GLN A 33 -18.90 5.53 4.22
N GLU A 34 -19.46 5.07 5.35
CA GLU A 34 -18.83 5.24 6.65
C GLU A 34 -17.50 4.48 6.75
N ALA A 35 -17.47 3.24 6.27
CA ALA A 35 -16.24 2.45 6.22
C ALA A 35 -15.20 3.12 5.32
N LEU A 36 -15.59 3.63 4.15
CA LEU A 36 -14.75 4.41 3.24
C LEU A 36 -14.02 5.56 3.94
N VAL A 37 -14.78 6.42 4.60
CA VAL A 37 -14.26 7.60 5.29
C VAL A 37 -13.38 7.20 6.47
N ALA A 38 -13.78 6.17 7.22
CA ALA A 38 -12.98 5.65 8.32
C ALA A 38 -11.64 5.11 7.80
N MET A 39 -11.67 4.18 6.84
CA MET A 39 -10.47 3.57 6.24
C MET A 39 -9.46 4.61 5.76
N PHE A 40 -9.91 5.64 5.04
CA PHE A 40 -9.05 6.73 4.61
C PHE A 40 -8.37 7.44 5.78
N LYS A 41 -9.12 7.78 6.84
CA LYS A 41 -8.57 8.40 8.05
C LYS A 41 -7.55 7.50 8.75
N TRP A 42 -7.76 6.19 8.75
CA TRP A 42 -6.83 5.25 9.37
C TRP A 42 -5.52 5.15 8.59
N TYR A 43 -5.59 5.11 7.25
CA TYR A 43 -4.40 5.19 6.41
C TYR A 43 -3.65 6.51 6.60
N GLN A 44 -4.38 7.63 6.65
CA GLN A 44 -3.81 8.97 6.84
C GLN A 44 -3.16 9.15 8.23
N GLY A 45 -3.74 8.54 9.25
CA GLY A 45 -3.22 8.55 10.62
C GLY A 45 -2.13 7.52 10.88
N SER A 46 -1.88 6.60 9.96
CA SER A 46 -0.85 5.57 10.13
C SER A 46 0.56 6.17 10.06
N ALA A 47 1.45 5.66 10.91
CA ALA A 47 2.86 6.04 10.89
C ALA A 47 3.62 5.36 9.72
N LEU A 48 3.21 4.15 9.36
CA LEU A 48 3.78 3.36 8.27
C LEU A 48 2.71 2.44 7.68
N MET A 49 2.57 2.46 6.36
CA MET A 49 1.71 1.53 5.61
C MET A 49 2.56 0.48 4.89
N ASN A 50 2.40 -0.79 5.27
CA ASN A 50 3.08 -1.91 4.59
C ASN A 50 2.12 -2.58 3.60
N VAL A 51 2.48 -2.60 2.33
CA VAL A 51 1.70 -3.20 1.25
C VAL A 51 2.33 -4.53 0.82
N PHE A 52 1.57 -5.61 0.92
CA PHE A 52 1.99 -6.93 0.47
C PHE A 52 1.53 -7.21 -0.98
N LEU A 53 2.49 -7.29 -1.90
CA LEU A 53 2.27 -7.53 -3.32
C LEU A 53 2.24 -9.03 -3.63
N ARG A 54 1.06 -9.65 -3.49
CA ARG A 54 0.87 -11.07 -3.83
C ARG A 54 1.22 -11.32 -5.31
N GLY A 55 2.01 -12.36 -5.58
CA GLY A 55 2.45 -12.75 -6.92
C GLY A 55 3.61 -11.93 -7.49
N VAL A 56 4.11 -10.92 -6.76
CA VAL A 56 5.36 -10.22 -7.08
C VAL A 56 6.46 -10.86 -6.25
N ARG A 57 7.52 -11.35 -6.88
CA ARG A 57 8.70 -11.96 -6.23
C ARG A 57 9.90 -11.01 -6.27
N SER A 58 10.90 -11.22 -5.43
CA SER A 58 12.20 -10.52 -5.50
C SER A 58 12.83 -10.52 -6.89
N SER A 59 12.71 -11.63 -7.64
CA SER A 59 13.19 -11.72 -9.04
C SER A 59 12.31 -10.99 -10.08
N SER A 60 11.25 -10.31 -9.65
CA SER A 60 10.32 -9.68 -10.58
C SER A 60 10.90 -8.40 -11.14
N GLN A 61 10.78 -8.25 -12.46
CA GLN A 61 11.24 -7.05 -13.15
C GLN A 61 10.36 -5.84 -12.81
N ARG A 62 10.87 -4.65 -13.10
CA ARG A 62 10.13 -3.38 -13.06
C ARG A 62 8.76 -3.50 -13.76
N GLY A 63 7.79 -2.72 -13.30
CA GLY A 63 6.40 -2.81 -13.76
C GLY A 63 5.58 -3.90 -13.06
N ALA A 64 6.16 -4.66 -12.13
CA ALA A 64 5.46 -5.74 -11.45
C ALA A 64 4.42 -5.21 -10.47
N LEU A 65 4.57 -4.00 -9.93
CA LEU A 65 3.55 -3.35 -9.11
C LEU A 65 2.31 -3.07 -9.97
N VAL A 66 2.48 -2.53 -11.19
CA VAL A 66 1.36 -2.30 -12.14
C VAL A 66 0.65 -3.60 -12.51
N ARG A 67 1.39 -4.70 -12.71
CA ARG A 67 0.84 -6.01 -13.05
C ARG A 67 0.26 -6.77 -11.85
N SER A 68 0.52 -6.30 -10.64
CA SER A 68 0.07 -6.98 -9.42
C SER A 68 -1.44 -6.88 -9.25
N ILE A 69 -2.02 -7.87 -8.56
CA ILE A 69 -3.44 -7.83 -8.16
C ILE A 69 -3.73 -6.61 -7.30
N TRP A 70 -2.72 -6.07 -6.59
CA TRP A 70 -2.90 -4.87 -5.78
C TRP A 70 -3.46 -3.73 -6.63
N LYS A 71 -2.96 -3.47 -7.85
CA LYS A 71 -3.52 -2.46 -8.77
C LYS A 71 -5.04 -2.58 -8.96
N THR A 72 -5.54 -3.80 -9.12
CA THR A 72 -6.96 -4.07 -9.43
C THR A 72 -7.89 -3.93 -8.22
N ARG A 73 -7.35 -3.68 -7.02
CA ARG A 73 -8.16 -3.48 -5.82
C ARG A 73 -8.78 -2.08 -5.85
N ALA A 74 -10.01 -1.98 -5.37
CA ALA A 74 -10.74 -0.72 -5.30
C ALA A 74 -10.04 0.36 -4.41
N TRP A 75 -9.05 -0.04 -3.60
CA TRP A 75 -8.43 0.80 -2.58
C TRP A 75 -7.01 1.27 -2.90
N THR A 76 -6.41 0.83 -4.01
CA THR A 76 -5.01 1.08 -4.38
C THR A 76 -4.63 2.55 -4.29
N LEU A 77 -5.40 3.41 -4.97
CA LEU A 77 -5.10 4.84 -5.02
C LEU A 77 -5.32 5.50 -3.65
N GLN A 78 -6.36 5.10 -2.91
CA GLN A 78 -6.65 5.66 -1.59
C GLN A 78 -5.60 5.24 -0.56
N GLU A 79 -5.20 3.97 -0.54
CA GLU A 79 -4.12 3.44 0.29
C GLU A 79 -2.81 4.17 0.03
N TYR A 80 -2.48 4.37 -1.25
CA TYR A 80 -1.28 5.08 -1.67
C TYR A 80 -1.33 6.55 -1.26
N VAL A 81 -2.39 7.27 -1.63
CA VAL A 81 -2.48 8.72 -1.43
C VAL A 81 -2.60 9.07 0.05
N ALA A 82 -3.48 8.38 0.81
CA ALA A 82 -3.71 8.72 2.21
C ALA A 82 -2.47 8.53 3.09
N SER A 83 -1.69 7.46 2.84
CA SER A 83 -0.56 7.10 3.69
C SER A 83 0.62 8.05 3.48
N LYS A 84 1.19 8.58 4.56
CA LYS A 84 2.37 9.46 4.48
C LYS A 84 3.64 8.69 4.08
N ILE A 85 3.82 7.51 4.69
CA ILE A 85 4.94 6.61 4.45
C ILE A 85 4.39 5.27 4.01
N ILE A 86 4.90 4.75 2.90
CA ILE A 86 4.50 3.44 2.36
C ILE A 86 5.72 2.58 2.05
N HIS A 87 5.67 1.31 2.41
CA HIS A 87 6.63 0.29 2.01
C HIS A 87 5.93 -0.83 1.27
N PHE A 88 6.43 -1.14 0.08
CA PHE A 88 5.96 -2.26 -0.73
C PHE A 88 6.85 -3.48 -0.48
N TYR A 89 6.22 -4.61 -0.22
CA TYR A 89 6.87 -5.90 0.00
C TYR A 89 6.41 -6.90 -1.06
N THR A 90 7.35 -7.69 -1.54
CA THR A 90 7.11 -8.85 -2.41
C THR A 90 6.42 -9.98 -1.63
N GLU A 91 6.07 -11.05 -2.33
CA GLU A 91 5.42 -12.24 -1.76
C GLU A 91 6.29 -12.96 -0.73
N ASP A 92 7.62 -12.86 -0.86
CA ASP A 92 8.63 -13.32 0.08
C ASP A 92 8.98 -12.31 1.20
N TRP A 93 8.24 -11.20 1.30
CA TRP A 93 8.44 -10.14 2.29
C TRP A 93 9.79 -9.42 2.20
N THR A 94 10.41 -9.39 1.02
CA THR A 94 11.53 -8.50 0.76
C THR A 94 11.02 -7.15 0.25
N PRO A 95 11.74 -6.04 0.47
CA PRO A 95 11.37 -4.75 -0.12
C PRO A 95 11.26 -4.88 -1.66
N TYR A 96 10.20 -4.32 -2.23
CA TYR A 96 10.04 -4.28 -3.70
C TYR A 96 11.21 -3.52 -4.33
N LEU A 97 11.80 -4.09 -5.39
CA LEU A 97 13.02 -3.58 -6.05
C LEU A 97 14.22 -3.38 -5.11
N ASP A 98 14.28 -4.13 -4.00
CA ASP A 98 15.31 -4.03 -2.96
C ASP A 98 15.49 -2.61 -2.40
N LEU A 99 14.42 -1.80 -2.48
CA LEU A 99 14.43 -0.41 -2.04
C LEU A 99 14.81 -0.31 -0.55
N GLN A 100 15.82 0.51 -0.27
CA GLN A 100 16.28 0.85 1.09
C GLN A 100 15.85 2.26 1.49
N LEU A 101 14.78 2.77 0.87
CA LEU A 101 14.28 4.12 1.12
C LEU A 101 13.37 4.15 2.34
N PRO A 102 13.43 5.21 3.16
CA PRO A 102 12.52 5.36 4.30
C PRO A 102 11.06 5.47 3.83
N ASN A 103 10.81 5.91 2.60
CA ASN A 103 9.50 5.95 1.98
C ASN A 103 9.58 5.51 0.51
N HIS A 104 8.84 4.46 0.13
CA HIS A 104 8.87 3.98 -1.26
C HIS A 104 8.17 4.96 -2.22
N LYS A 105 7.39 5.93 -1.72
CA LYS A 105 6.92 7.06 -2.53
C LYS A 105 8.07 7.90 -3.10
N GLU A 106 9.27 7.85 -2.54
CA GLU A 106 10.41 8.62 -3.03
C GLU A 106 11.14 7.93 -4.20
N SER A 107 10.83 6.66 -4.47
CA SER A 107 11.41 5.95 -5.61
C SER A 107 10.79 6.46 -6.93
N PRO A 108 11.61 6.89 -7.90
CA PRO A 108 11.11 7.28 -9.22
C PRO A 108 10.46 6.11 -9.96
N GLU A 109 10.95 4.88 -9.75
CA GLU A 109 10.35 3.67 -10.31
C GLU A 109 8.94 3.44 -9.77
N VAL A 110 8.76 3.52 -8.45
CA VAL A 110 7.45 3.34 -7.82
C VAL A 110 6.47 4.41 -8.28
N ILE A 111 6.89 5.68 -8.30
CA ILE A 111 6.03 6.77 -8.78
C ILE A 111 5.65 6.58 -10.25
N SER A 112 6.59 6.22 -11.11
CA SER A 112 6.31 5.99 -12.54
C SER A 112 5.33 4.82 -12.73
N GLU A 113 5.50 3.75 -11.97
CA GLU A 113 4.56 2.62 -11.97
C GLU A 113 3.17 3.05 -11.45
N MET A 114 3.10 3.87 -10.41
CA MET A 114 1.84 4.39 -9.86
C MET A 114 1.10 5.32 -10.82
N GLU A 115 1.82 6.21 -11.50
CA GLU A 115 1.26 7.10 -12.52
C GLU A 115 0.64 6.28 -13.66
N HIS A 116 1.34 5.26 -14.15
CA HIS A 116 0.81 4.35 -15.17
C HIS A 116 -0.34 3.45 -14.64
N ALA A 117 -0.35 3.12 -13.35
CA ALA A 117 -1.40 2.30 -12.76
C ALA A 117 -2.70 3.07 -12.49
N THR A 118 -2.61 4.37 -12.19
CA THR A 118 -3.73 5.17 -11.69
C THR A 118 -4.19 6.26 -12.65
N GLU A 119 -3.43 6.53 -13.72
CA GLU A 119 -3.64 7.65 -14.65
C GLU A 119 -3.57 9.03 -13.97
N VAL A 120 -3.08 9.08 -12.72
CA VAL A 120 -2.84 10.31 -11.96
C VAL A 120 -1.37 10.71 -12.13
N SER A 121 -1.13 11.98 -12.45
CA SER A 121 0.24 12.44 -12.71
C SER A 121 1.16 12.28 -11.49
N ALA A 122 2.45 12.03 -11.73
CA ALA A 122 3.45 11.94 -10.69
C ALA A 122 3.50 13.18 -9.78
N GLN A 123 3.25 14.37 -10.35
CA GLN A 123 3.21 15.61 -9.59
C GLN A 123 2.03 15.65 -8.60
N GLN A 124 0.85 15.20 -9.02
CA GLN A 124 -0.32 15.10 -8.14
C GLN A 124 -0.10 14.01 -7.07
N LEU A 125 0.45 12.87 -7.44
CA LEU A 125 0.75 11.78 -6.49
C LEU A 125 1.77 12.16 -5.41
N LYS A 126 2.67 13.12 -5.69
CA LYS A 126 3.64 13.66 -4.72
C LYS A 126 3.06 14.78 -3.85
N ALA A 127 2.06 15.49 -4.35
CA ALA A 127 1.47 16.64 -3.67
C ALA A 127 0.40 16.25 -2.64
N LEU A 128 -0.01 14.98 -2.63
CA LEU A 128 -1.01 14.39 -1.75
C LEU A 128 -0.34 13.51 -0.67
#